data_AF-A0AAW0BZB2-F1
#
_entry.id   AF-A0AAW0BZB2-F1
#
_cell.length_a   1.000
_cell.length_b   1.000
_cell.length_c   1.000
_cell.angle_alpha   90.00
_cell.angle_beta   90.00
_cell.angle_gamma   90.00
#
_symmetry.space_group_name_H-M   'P 1'
#
loop_
_entity.id
_entity.type
_entity.pdbx_description
1 polymer ?
#
loop_
_entity_poly.entity_id
_entity_poly.type
_entity_poly.pdbx_seq_one_letter_code
_entity_poly.pdbx_strand_id
1 'polypeptide(L)'
;MIANRLQILAGVAYLIVAVSGAQVTFDCNNIPETCNNMCFAANRGVYFQMHFDPNTNNRAGRRQAAGCLPNPNRCQNNPPAPDRITCDEYPFASTHGTGNGGWYSGTGATTRCVSRNECNSQGGTLSAFYQSFNRVDQTPVDVIVTGYSNTVAPFCNNGGMASDGQFATGGAPPNRRDSVVDGFGTGVEPPYKRAENVTMYEYKTAAGRTVRSLKGEVEIGTEIFVPNPNWQNNSKVKRMLMRRQDDDDGCTGSRAQIEAASLLDSSELGETDTIVERL
;
A
#
# COMPACT_ATOMS: atom_id res chain seq x y z
N MET A 1 43.31 54.44 -0.05
CA MET A 1 43.22 53.16 -0.78
C MET A 1 42.84 52.08 0.22
N ILE A 2 41.69 51.43 -0.01
CA ILE A 2 41.37 49.99 0.16
C ILE A 2 41.67 49.35 1.54
N ALA A 3 40.79 48.66 2.25
CA ALA A 3 39.35 48.37 2.14
C ALA A 3 38.89 47.73 3.47
N ASN A 4 37.67 48.08 3.91
CA ASN A 4 36.92 47.38 4.94
C ASN A 4 36.51 45.99 4.42
N ARG A 5 36.89 44.91 5.12
CA ARG A 5 36.36 43.57 4.84
C ARG A 5 35.15 43.31 5.74
N LEU A 6 33.97 43.59 5.20
CA LEU A 6 32.69 43.13 5.72
C LEU A 6 32.56 41.63 5.40
N GLN A 7 32.65 40.76 6.40
CA GLN A 7 32.38 39.33 6.23
C GLN A 7 30.88 39.10 6.29
N ILE A 8 30.28 38.83 5.14
CA ILE A 8 28.88 38.40 5.02
C ILE A 8 28.84 36.89 5.31
N LEU A 9 28.39 36.52 6.50
CA LEU A 9 27.98 35.15 6.82
C LEU A 9 26.65 34.89 6.11
N ALA A 10 26.69 34.30 4.92
CA ALA A 10 25.52 33.77 4.26
C ALA A 10 25.10 32.47 4.99
N GLY A 11 24.11 32.58 5.88
CA GLY A 11 23.46 31.42 6.48
C GLY A 11 22.67 30.67 5.42
N VAL A 12 23.16 29.49 5.02
CA VAL A 12 22.40 28.55 4.18
C VAL A 12 21.35 27.90 5.08
N ALA A 13 20.14 28.43 5.08
CA ALA A 13 18.98 27.75 5.65
C ALA A 13 18.65 26.56 4.73
N TYR A 14 19.04 25.35 5.14
CA TYR A 14 18.50 24.13 4.55
C TYR A 14 17.02 24.07 4.91
N LEU A 15 16.15 24.40 3.94
CA LEU A 15 14.76 23.97 3.95
C LEU A 15 14.75 22.45 3.85
N ILE A 16 14.73 21.78 5.01
CA ILE A 16 14.29 20.39 5.08
C ILE A 16 12.80 20.45 4.79
N VAL A 17 12.44 20.34 3.51
CA VAL A 17 11.08 19.97 3.14
C VAL A 17 10.93 18.54 3.66
N ALA A 18 10.27 18.38 4.80
CA ALA A 18 9.78 17.07 5.19
C ALA A 18 8.86 16.65 4.04
N VAL A 19 9.31 15.67 3.25
CA VAL A 19 8.43 15.00 2.29
C VAL A 19 7.43 14.27 3.16
N SER A 20 6.27 14.89 3.39
CA SER A 20 5.13 14.21 3.95
C SER A 20 4.87 12.98 3.08
N GLY A 21 4.73 11.81 3.72
CA GLY A 21 4.46 10.58 3.00
C GLY A 21 3.20 10.74 2.14
N ALA A 22 3.20 10.13 0.96
CA ALA A 22 2.01 10.09 0.13
C ALA A 22 0.99 9.17 0.83
N GLN A 23 -0.22 9.67 1.06
CA GLN A 23 -1.28 8.94 1.77
C GLN A 23 -2.38 8.52 0.81
N VAL A 24 -2.70 7.22 0.78
CA VAL A 24 -3.80 6.68 -0.01
C VAL A 24 -4.98 6.31 0.88
N THR A 25 -6.19 6.72 0.48
CA THR A 25 -7.43 6.37 1.17
C THR A 25 -8.11 5.19 0.50
N PHE A 26 -8.42 4.15 1.27
CA PHE A 26 -9.25 3.03 0.84
C PHE A 26 -10.63 3.06 1.49
N ASP A 27 -11.68 2.94 0.68
CA ASP A 27 -13.06 2.78 1.15
C ASP A 27 -13.38 1.30 1.39
N CYS A 28 -13.53 0.93 2.65
CA CYS A 28 -13.79 -0.44 3.07
C CYS A 28 -15.16 -0.97 2.69
N ASN A 29 -16.10 -0.13 2.26
CA ASN A 29 -17.35 -0.61 1.66
C ASN A 29 -17.10 -1.30 0.31
N ASN A 30 -16.05 -0.90 -0.40
CA ASN A 30 -15.71 -1.46 -1.71
C ASN A 30 -14.72 -2.63 -1.61
N ILE A 31 -13.89 -2.65 -0.57
CA ILE A 31 -12.83 -3.65 -0.37
C ILE A 31 -12.75 -4.22 1.06
N PRO A 32 -13.86 -4.76 1.61
CA PRO A 32 -13.96 -5.11 3.03
C PRO A 32 -12.91 -6.13 3.50
N GLU A 33 -12.62 -7.16 2.70
CA GLU A 33 -11.67 -8.20 3.05
C GLU A 33 -10.23 -7.71 2.89
N THR A 34 -9.96 -6.92 1.86
CA THR A 34 -8.66 -6.24 1.74
C THR A 34 -8.41 -5.29 2.93
N CYS A 35 -9.39 -4.47 3.32
CA CYS A 35 -9.29 -3.62 4.50
C CYS A 35 -9.05 -4.45 5.78
N ASN A 36 -9.74 -5.58 5.94
CA ASN A 36 -9.46 -6.50 7.04
C ASN A 36 -7.99 -6.93 7.07
N ASN A 37 -7.38 -7.24 5.92
CA ASN A 37 -5.95 -7.59 5.84
C ASN A 37 -5.05 -6.44 6.27
N MET A 38 -5.25 -5.23 5.72
CA MET A 38 -4.45 -4.05 6.07
C MET A 38 -4.53 -3.73 7.57
N CYS A 39 -5.74 -3.69 8.12
CA CYS A 39 -5.96 -3.39 9.53
C CYS A 39 -5.43 -4.49 10.45
N PHE A 40 -5.62 -5.76 10.11
CA PHE A 40 -5.05 -6.87 10.88
C PHE A 40 -3.52 -6.82 10.95
N ALA A 41 -2.86 -6.50 9.84
CA ALA A 41 -1.41 -6.31 9.80
C ALA A 41 -0.96 -5.15 10.69
N ALA A 42 -1.61 -3.99 10.55
CA ALA A 42 -1.33 -2.80 11.33
C ALA A 42 -1.49 -3.07 12.84
N ASN A 43 -2.63 -3.64 13.25
CA ASN A 43 -2.93 -3.94 14.65
C ASN A 43 -1.95 -4.93 15.30
N ARG A 44 -1.28 -5.77 14.50
CA ARG A 44 -0.30 -6.76 14.99
C ARG A 44 1.15 -6.30 14.88
N GLY A 45 1.36 -5.05 14.45
CA GLY A 45 2.70 -4.52 14.21
C GLY A 45 3.43 -5.26 13.09
N VAL A 46 2.69 -5.89 12.16
CA VAL A 46 3.23 -6.47 10.92
C VAL A 46 3.18 -5.41 9.81
N TYR A 47 3.54 -4.19 10.20
CA TYR A 47 3.60 -3.03 9.34
C TYR A 47 4.96 -2.36 9.55
N PHE A 48 5.56 -1.94 8.45
CA PHE A 48 6.77 -1.12 8.44
C PHE A 48 6.60 0.00 7.42
N GLN A 49 7.50 0.97 7.45
CA GLN A 49 7.49 2.09 6.52
C GLN A 49 7.59 1.62 5.06
N MET A 50 6.49 1.71 4.34
CA MET A 50 6.42 1.32 2.93
C MET A 50 6.92 2.45 2.05
N HIS A 51 7.66 2.12 1.01
CA HIS A 51 8.05 3.03 -0.05
C HIS A 51 7.67 2.43 -1.40
N PHE A 52 7.25 3.27 -2.34
CA PHE A 52 6.86 2.79 -3.66
C PHE A 52 8.05 2.18 -4.42
N ASP A 53 7.84 1.01 -5.05
CA ASP A 53 8.79 0.36 -5.94
C ASP A 53 8.30 0.41 -7.41
N PRO A 54 8.93 1.21 -8.29
CA PRO A 54 8.61 1.21 -9.71
C PRO A 54 9.10 -0.06 -10.44
N ASN A 55 10.05 -0.80 -9.89
CA ASN A 55 10.59 -2.02 -10.50
C ASN A 55 9.59 -3.18 -10.37
N THR A 56 8.83 -3.40 -11.44
CA THR A 56 7.81 -4.44 -11.50
C THR A 56 8.36 -5.87 -11.40
N ASN A 57 9.66 -6.08 -11.69
CA ASN A 57 10.29 -7.39 -11.60
C ASN A 57 10.36 -7.91 -10.15
N ASN A 58 10.40 -7.01 -9.16
CA ASN A 58 10.46 -7.38 -7.74
C ASN A 58 9.15 -7.95 -7.21
N ARG A 59 8.02 -7.69 -7.89
CA ARG A 59 6.67 -8.00 -7.38
C ARG A 59 6.40 -9.50 -7.31
N ALA A 60 6.86 -10.26 -8.30
CA ALA A 60 6.65 -11.71 -8.32
C ALA A 60 7.35 -12.39 -7.13
N GLY A 61 8.60 -12.02 -6.86
CA GLY A 61 9.32 -12.54 -5.69
C GLY A 61 8.66 -12.15 -4.37
N ARG A 62 8.13 -10.92 -4.26
CA ARG A 62 7.35 -10.45 -3.11
C ARG A 62 6.06 -11.22 -2.89
N ARG A 63 5.29 -11.48 -3.95
CA ARG A 63 4.08 -12.33 -3.89
C ARG A 63 4.41 -13.77 -3.50
N GLN A 64 5.51 -14.30 -3.99
CA GLN A 64 5.99 -15.64 -3.61
C GLN A 64 6.35 -15.69 -2.13
N ALA A 65 7.08 -14.70 -1.61
CA ALA A 65 7.41 -14.60 -0.19
C ALA A 65 6.13 -14.45 0.68
N ALA A 66 5.14 -13.68 0.20
CA ALA A 66 3.84 -13.54 0.85
C ALA A 66 3.01 -14.85 0.86
N GLY A 67 3.35 -15.85 0.04
CA GLY A 67 2.58 -17.08 -0.12
C GLY A 67 1.40 -16.96 -1.09
N CYS A 68 1.36 -15.88 -1.89
CA CYS A 68 0.39 -15.70 -2.97
C CYS A 68 0.83 -16.37 -4.29
N LEU A 69 2.03 -16.96 -4.34
CA LEU A 69 2.54 -17.77 -5.45
C LEU A 69 3.17 -19.08 -4.95
N PRO A 70 3.26 -20.13 -5.81
CA PRO A 70 2.74 -20.18 -7.18
C PRO A 70 1.21 -20.31 -7.22
N ASN A 71 0.62 -20.04 -8.39
CA ASN A 71 -0.79 -20.35 -8.64
C ASN A 71 -0.94 -21.82 -9.08
N PRO A 72 -1.95 -22.55 -8.58
CA PRO A 72 -2.95 -22.13 -7.60
C PRO A 72 -2.36 -22.00 -6.18
N ASN A 73 -2.60 -20.86 -5.52
CA ASN A 73 -2.23 -20.62 -4.13
C ASN A 73 -3.38 -21.07 -3.19
N ARG A 74 -3.25 -20.81 -1.88
CA ARG A 74 -4.25 -21.24 -0.88
C ARG A 74 -5.67 -20.74 -1.18
N CYS A 75 -5.80 -19.58 -1.82
CA CYS A 75 -7.08 -18.97 -2.14
C CYS A 75 -7.75 -19.62 -3.35
N GLN A 76 -7.02 -20.21 -4.30
CA GLN A 76 -7.63 -21.01 -5.36
C GLN A 76 -7.90 -22.46 -4.93
N ASN A 77 -7.03 -23.06 -4.11
CA ASN A 77 -7.15 -24.47 -3.72
C ASN A 77 -8.22 -24.71 -2.66
N ASN A 78 -8.35 -23.80 -1.69
CA ASN A 78 -9.30 -23.92 -0.60
C ASN A 78 -9.84 -22.53 -0.20
N PRO A 79 -10.63 -21.88 -1.07
CA PRO A 79 -11.15 -20.55 -0.79
C PRO A 79 -12.11 -20.57 0.41
N PRO A 80 -12.08 -19.55 1.29
CA PRO A 80 -13.03 -19.45 2.40
C PRO A 80 -14.47 -19.17 1.95
N ALA A 81 -14.66 -18.68 0.72
CA ALA A 81 -15.95 -18.51 0.06
C ALA A 81 -15.78 -18.61 -1.47
N PRO A 82 -16.80 -19.02 -2.24
CA PRO A 82 -16.67 -19.28 -3.68
C PRO A 82 -16.10 -18.13 -4.52
N ASP A 83 -16.30 -16.88 -4.08
CA ASP A 83 -15.83 -15.67 -4.73
C ASP A 83 -14.46 -15.19 -4.22
N ARG A 84 -14.00 -15.65 -3.05
CA ARG A 84 -12.74 -15.26 -2.39
C ARG A 84 -11.55 -16.09 -2.88
N ILE A 85 -11.32 -16.03 -4.18
CA ILE A 85 -10.35 -16.89 -4.88
C ILE A 85 -8.98 -16.23 -5.10
N THR A 86 -8.83 -14.95 -4.76
CA THR A 86 -7.58 -14.23 -5.02
C THR A 86 -6.85 -13.92 -3.71
N CYS A 87 -5.52 -13.97 -3.74
CA CYS A 87 -4.67 -13.69 -2.58
C CYS A 87 -4.32 -12.20 -2.56
N ASP A 88 -4.70 -11.51 -1.49
CA ASP A 88 -4.27 -10.15 -1.16
C ASP A 88 -3.07 -10.19 -0.21
N GLU A 89 -2.13 -9.26 -0.39
CA GLU A 89 -0.96 -9.10 0.48
C GLU A 89 -0.85 -7.68 1.06
N TYR A 90 -0.54 -7.61 2.35
CA TYR A 90 -0.16 -6.36 3.00
C TYR A 90 1.07 -6.58 3.89
N PRO A 91 2.15 -5.79 3.74
CA PRO A 91 2.32 -4.70 2.77
C PRO A 91 2.26 -5.12 1.29
N PHE A 92 1.94 -4.17 0.40
CA PHE A 92 1.65 -4.46 -1.02
C PHE A 92 2.90 -4.83 -1.80
N ALA A 93 2.89 -5.85 -2.67
CA ALA A 93 4.04 -6.22 -3.51
C ALA A 93 4.67 -5.07 -4.34
N SER A 94 3.92 -4.00 -4.57
CA SER A 94 4.37 -2.75 -5.23
C SER A 94 5.11 -1.77 -4.32
N THR A 95 5.34 -2.14 -3.06
CA THR A 95 6.10 -1.36 -2.08
C THR A 95 7.31 -2.13 -1.58
N HIS A 96 8.18 -1.45 -0.84
CA HIS A 96 9.34 -2.05 -0.20
C HIS A 96 9.72 -1.30 1.08
N GLY A 97 10.47 -1.95 1.98
CA GLY A 97 11.00 -1.31 3.20
C GLY A 97 12.29 -0.53 2.94
N THR A 98 12.62 0.42 3.80
CA THR A 98 13.96 1.04 3.83
C THR A 98 14.98 0.07 4.42
N GLY A 99 15.94 -0.37 3.62
CA GLY A 99 16.93 -1.40 3.99
C GLY A 99 16.55 -2.82 3.55
N ASN A 100 17.54 -3.71 3.46
CA ASN A 100 17.42 -5.13 3.06
C ASN A 100 16.90 -5.40 1.64
N GLY A 101 17.42 -4.70 0.63
CA GLY A 101 17.10 -4.98 -0.79
C GLY A 101 15.61 -4.83 -1.15
N GLY A 102 14.82 -4.17 -0.30
CA GLY A 102 13.39 -3.95 -0.53
C GLY A 102 12.49 -5.13 -0.16
N TRP A 103 12.88 -5.97 0.80
CA TRP A 103 12.06 -7.08 1.31
C TRP A 103 11.29 -6.75 2.58
N TYR A 104 10.12 -7.37 2.74
CA TYR A 104 9.38 -7.41 4.00
C TYR A 104 10.22 -8.15 5.06
N SER A 105 10.10 -7.76 6.33
CA SER A 105 10.86 -8.35 7.45
C SER A 105 10.75 -9.89 7.52
N GLY A 106 11.49 -10.52 8.43
CA GLY A 106 11.46 -11.99 8.64
C GLY A 106 10.07 -12.57 9.00
N THR A 107 9.07 -11.72 9.25
CA THR A 107 7.67 -12.12 9.44
C THR A 107 6.82 -12.05 8.16
N GLY A 108 7.35 -11.61 7.01
CA GLY A 108 6.62 -11.56 5.75
C GLY A 108 5.41 -10.61 5.71
N ALA A 109 4.67 -10.63 4.60
CA ALA A 109 3.39 -9.93 4.45
C ALA A 109 2.25 -10.75 5.07
N THR A 110 1.23 -10.09 5.62
CA THR A 110 -0.04 -10.74 5.92
C THR A 110 -0.82 -10.95 4.63
N THR A 111 -1.48 -12.08 4.52
CA THR A 111 -2.34 -12.36 3.38
C THR A 111 -3.75 -12.70 3.79
N ARG A 112 -4.69 -12.41 2.90
CA ARG A 112 -6.09 -12.80 3.03
C ARG A 112 -6.67 -13.15 1.66
N CYS A 113 -7.58 -14.10 1.63
CA CYS A 113 -8.31 -14.42 0.40
C CYS A 113 -9.45 -13.41 0.22
N VAL A 114 -9.45 -12.72 -0.92
CA VAL A 114 -10.39 -11.64 -1.26
C VAL A 114 -11.08 -11.95 -2.58
N SER A 115 -12.19 -11.28 -2.85
CA SER A 115 -12.86 -11.42 -4.14
C SER A 115 -12.07 -10.76 -5.27
N ARG A 116 -12.26 -11.24 -6.50
CA ARG A 116 -11.67 -10.63 -7.72
C ARG A 116 -12.04 -9.16 -7.87
N ASN A 117 -13.24 -8.76 -7.41
CA ASN A 117 -13.68 -7.37 -7.48
C ASN A 117 -12.90 -6.48 -6.52
N GLU A 118 -12.71 -6.93 -5.27
CA GLU A 118 -11.94 -6.19 -4.27
C GLU A 118 -10.47 -6.04 -4.71
N CYS A 119 -9.92 -7.15 -5.18
CA CYS A 119 -8.61 -7.26 -5.79
C CYS A 119 -8.36 -6.22 -6.89
N ASN A 120 -9.32 -6.10 -7.82
CA ASN A 120 -9.26 -5.13 -8.90
C ASN A 120 -9.38 -3.69 -8.40
N SER A 121 -10.29 -3.46 -7.45
CA SER A 121 -10.50 -2.15 -6.82
C SER A 121 -9.24 -1.65 -6.10
N GLN A 122 -8.59 -2.52 -5.32
CA GLN A 122 -7.35 -2.20 -4.63
C GLN A 122 -6.20 -1.91 -5.60
N GLY A 123 -5.94 -2.83 -6.54
CA GLY A 123 -4.85 -2.65 -7.51
C GLY A 123 -5.03 -1.40 -8.37
N GLY A 124 -6.29 -1.07 -8.66
CA GLY A 124 -6.69 0.18 -9.28
C GLY A 124 -6.37 1.43 -8.49
N THR A 125 -6.80 1.43 -7.23
CA THR A 125 -6.55 2.52 -6.28
C THR A 125 -5.05 2.78 -6.14
N LEU A 126 -4.25 1.73 -5.94
CA LEU A 126 -2.79 1.84 -5.84
C LEU A 126 -2.18 2.42 -7.12
N SER A 127 -2.65 1.98 -8.28
CA SER A 127 -2.18 2.46 -9.57
C SER A 127 -2.42 3.97 -9.76
N ALA A 128 -3.63 4.42 -9.44
CA ALA A 128 -4.02 5.83 -9.48
C ALA A 128 -3.20 6.67 -8.49
N PHE A 129 -3.05 6.17 -7.27
CA PHE A 129 -2.25 6.79 -6.25
C PHE A 129 -0.77 6.91 -6.64
N TYR A 130 -0.15 5.86 -7.20
CA TYR A 130 1.24 5.92 -7.65
C TYR A 130 1.44 6.92 -8.79
N GLN A 131 0.43 7.07 -9.64
CA GLN A 131 0.44 8.07 -10.70
C GLN A 131 0.38 9.50 -10.15
N SER A 132 -0.30 9.75 -9.02
CA SER A 132 -0.46 11.10 -8.46
C SER A 132 0.87 11.75 -8.03
N PHE A 133 1.86 10.96 -7.65
CA PHE A 133 3.22 11.41 -7.34
C PHE A 133 4.24 11.06 -8.44
N ASN A 134 3.79 10.84 -9.68
CA ASN A 134 4.65 10.51 -10.82
C ASN A 134 5.50 9.25 -10.67
N ARG A 135 5.11 8.32 -9.79
CA ARG A 135 5.79 7.03 -9.60
C ARG A 135 7.26 7.18 -9.23
N VAL A 136 7.59 8.22 -8.48
CA VAL A 136 8.95 8.45 -7.98
C VAL A 136 9.31 7.33 -7.01
N ASP A 137 10.40 6.61 -7.29
CA ASP A 137 10.96 5.58 -6.41
C ASP A 137 11.22 6.13 -5.01
N GLN A 138 11.18 5.27 -3.99
CA GLN A 138 11.37 5.65 -2.60
C GLN A 138 10.33 6.63 -2.04
N THR A 139 9.25 6.97 -2.76
CA THR A 139 8.18 7.80 -2.19
C THR A 139 7.54 7.06 -1.02
N PRO A 140 7.54 7.61 0.21
CA PRO A 140 6.89 6.95 1.35
C PRO A 140 5.39 6.80 1.09
N VAL A 141 4.84 5.62 1.34
CA VAL A 141 3.44 5.27 1.13
C VAL A 141 2.78 4.92 2.44
N ASP A 142 1.76 5.69 2.78
CA ASP A 142 0.96 5.53 3.99
C ASP A 142 -0.49 5.23 3.62
N VAL A 143 -1.15 4.45 4.47
CA VAL A 143 -2.51 3.94 4.21
C VAL A 143 -3.49 4.50 5.22
N ILE A 144 -4.58 5.04 4.68
CA ILE A 144 -5.76 5.49 5.39
C ILE A 144 -6.94 4.63 4.96
N VAL A 145 -7.82 4.30 5.91
CA VAL A 145 -9.07 3.59 5.64
C VAL A 145 -10.28 4.41 6.05
N THR A 146 -11.37 4.26 5.31
CA THR A 146 -12.68 4.87 5.62
C THR A 146 -13.79 3.85 5.38
N GLY A 147 -15.03 4.19 5.80
CA GLY A 147 -16.20 3.36 5.53
C GLY A 147 -16.20 2.00 6.25
N TYR A 148 -15.44 1.84 7.33
CA TYR A 148 -15.46 0.63 8.17
C TYR A 148 -16.53 0.72 9.25
N SER A 149 -16.95 -0.44 9.76
CA SER A 149 -17.93 -0.59 10.83
C SER A 149 -17.74 -1.94 11.53
N ASN A 150 -18.63 -2.29 12.46
CA ASN A 150 -18.65 -3.63 13.06
C ASN A 150 -18.99 -4.75 12.07
N THR A 151 -19.59 -4.43 10.92
CA THR A 151 -19.98 -5.40 9.89
C THR A 151 -19.17 -5.25 8.59
N VAL A 152 -18.53 -4.10 8.39
CA VAL A 152 -17.67 -3.80 7.23
C VAL A 152 -16.24 -3.62 7.71
N ALA A 153 -15.35 -4.52 7.30
CA ALA A 153 -13.96 -4.55 7.76
C ALA A 153 -13.81 -4.46 9.30
N PRO A 154 -14.38 -5.39 10.09
CA PRO A 154 -14.41 -5.31 11.55
C PRO A 154 -13.03 -5.23 12.23
N PHE A 155 -11.97 -5.74 11.58
CA PHE A 155 -10.60 -5.61 12.09
C PHE A 155 -10.08 -4.16 12.04
N CYS A 156 -10.67 -3.34 11.16
CA CYS A 156 -10.43 -1.90 11.17
C CYS A 156 -11.18 -1.20 12.29
N ASN A 157 -12.28 -1.75 12.81
CA ASN A 157 -13.00 -1.16 13.93
C ASN A 157 -12.41 -1.58 15.29
N ASN A 158 -12.10 -2.87 15.46
CA ASN A 158 -11.60 -3.45 16.70
C ASN A 158 -10.25 -4.14 16.48
N GLY A 159 -9.15 -3.46 16.82
CA GLY A 159 -7.80 -4.01 16.68
C GLY A 159 -7.44 -5.15 17.63
N GLY A 160 -8.20 -5.30 18.73
CA GLY A 160 -8.08 -6.42 19.65
C GLY A 160 -8.87 -7.66 19.22
N MET A 161 -9.53 -7.64 18.06
CA MET A 161 -10.30 -8.77 17.56
C MET A 161 -9.41 -9.99 17.31
N ALA A 162 -9.85 -11.16 17.79
CA ALA A 162 -9.19 -12.43 17.50
C ALA A 162 -9.20 -12.72 15.99
N SER A 163 -8.20 -13.43 15.50
CA SER A 163 -8.18 -13.85 14.09
C SER A 163 -9.39 -14.73 13.79
N ASP A 164 -10.00 -14.54 12.63
CA ASP A 164 -11.09 -15.37 12.10
C ASP A 164 -10.58 -16.63 11.37
N GLY A 165 -9.27 -16.91 11.44
CA GLY A 165 -8.63 -18.05 10.78
C GLY A 165 -8.39 -17.89 9.28
N GLN A 166 -8.75 -16.75 8.66
CA GLN A 166 -8.56 -16.56 7.21
C GLN A 166 -7.26 -15.80 6.86
N PHE A 167 -6.56 -15.28 7.86
CA PHE A 167 -5.26 -14.64 7.69
C PHE A 167 -4.14 -15.69 7.65
N ALA A 168 -3.19 -15.49 6.76
CA ALA A 168 -1.92 -16.18 6.79
C ALA A 168 -0.79 -15.16 6.79
N THR A 169 0.41 -15.64 7.07
CA THR A 169 1.62 -14.84 7.10
C THR A 169 2.62 -15.48 6.16
N GLY A 170 3.18 -14.69 5.25
CA GLY A 170 4.23 -15.13 4.35
C GLY A 170 5.48 -15.58 5.10
N GLY A 171 6.33 -16.34 4.40
CA GLY A 171 7.64 -16.75 4.89
C GLY A 171 8.74 -15.79 4.48
N ALA A 172 9.96 -16.05 4.94
CA ALA A 172 11.15 -15.48 4.32
C ALA A 172 11.16 -15.85 2.82
N PRO A 173 11.66 -14.96 1.93
CA PRO A 173 11.77 -15.29 0.52
C PRO A 173 12.55 -16.60 0.36
N PRO A 174 12.17 -17.48 -0.59
CA PRO A 174 12.98 -18.66 -0.86
C PRO A 174 14.40 -18.20 -1.18
N ASN A 175 15.40 -18.77 -0.48
CA ASN A 175 16.82 -18.55 -0.75
C ASN A 175 17.10 -18.84 -2.23
N ARG A 176 16.97 -17.84 -3.09
CA ARG A 176 17.48 -17.94 -4.46
C ARG A 176 18.99 -17.90 -4.32
N ARG A 177 19.63 -19.03 -4.63
CA ARG A 177 21.07 -19.09 -4.92
C ARG A 177 21.42 -17.93 -5.86
N ASP A 178 22.50 -17.25 -5.53
CA ASP A 178 23.05 -16.02 -6.11
C ASP A 178 23.40 -16.12 -7.61
N SER A 179 22.43 -16.40 -8.49
CA SER A 179 22.69 -16.50 -9.94
C SER A 179 21.84 -15.58 -10.80
N VAL A 180 21.15 -14.61 -10.21
CA VAL A 180 20.68 -13.44 -10.96
C VAL A 180 21.47 -12.25 -10.44
N VAL A 181 22.17 -11.56 -11.35
CA VAL A 181 22.90 -10.32 -11.09
C VAL A 181 21.88 -9.20 -10.94
N ASP A 182 21.03 -9.28 -9.92
CA ASP A 182 19.97 -8.31 -9.66
C ASP A 182 20.35 -7.33 -8.54
N GLY A 183 21.59 -7.41 -8.02
CA GLY A 183 22.15 -6.39 -7.13
C GLY A 183 21.55 -6.41 -5.72
N PHE A 184 20.80 -7.45 -5.36
CA PHE A 184 20.11 -7.57 -4.09
C PHE A 184 20.96 -8.35 -3.07
N GLY A 185 21.74 -7.62 -2.27
CA GLY A 185 22.45 -8.20 -1.13
C GLY A 185 21.48 -8.69 -0.06
N THR A 186 21.53 -9.99 0.24
CA THR A 186 20.74 -10.71 1.27
C THR A 186 21.30 -10.56 2.70
N GLY A 187 22.17 -9.57 2.92
CA GLY A 187 23.07 -9.53 4.08
C GLY A 187 22.63 -8.68 5.27
N VAL A 188 21.38 -8.22 5.34
CA VAL A 188 20.96 -7.31 6.43
C VAL A 188 19.84 -7.93 7.24
N GLU A 189 20.03 -7.93 8.56
CA GLU A 189 19.04 -8.35 9.54
C GLU A 189 17.72 -7.57 9.31
N PRO A 190 16.57 -8.24 9.14
CA PRO A 190 15.31 -7.57 8.89
C PRO A 190 14.99 -6.63 10.06
N PRO A 191 14.34 -5.48 9.82
CA PRO A 191 13.96 -4.58 10.90
C PRO A 191 13.01 -5.33 11.85
N TYR A 192 13.56 -5.75 12.98
CA TYR A 192 12.80 -6.20 14.14
C TYR A 192 12.20 -4.96 14.79
N LYS A 193 10.94 -4.69 14.51
CA LYS A 193 10.05 -3.97 15.42
C LYS A 193 8.62 -4.28 15.06
N ARG A 194 8.13 -5.37 15.64
CA ARG A 194 6.73 -5.50 16.03
C ARG A 194 6.44 -4.25 16.86
N ALA A 195 5.75 -3.26 16.31
CA ALA A 195 5.45 -2.06 17.08
C ALA A 195 4.60 -2.49 18.29
N GLU A 196 5.20 -2.51 19.47
CA GLU A 196 4.47 -2.70 20.72
C GLU A 196 3.57 -1.46 20.88
N ASN A 197 2.25 -1.68 21.00
CA ASN A 197 1.23 -0.64 21.12
C ASN A 197 1.05 0.24 19.87
N VAL A 198 0.66 -0.35 18.73
CA VAL A 198 0.15 0.42 17.58
C VAL A 198 -1.11 1.16 18.00
N THR A 199 -0.96 2.46 18.26
CA THR A 199 -2.08 3.35 18.50
C THR A 199 -2.63 3.74 17.13
N MET A 200 -3.90 3.44 16.89
CA MET A 200 -4.62 3.84 15.68
C MET A 200 -5.28 5.19 15.95
N TYR A 201 -5.27 6.06 14.95
CA TYR A 201 -5.75 7.43 15.09
C TYR A 201 -6.88 7.66 14.10
N GLU A 202 -7.98 8.25 14.59
CA GLU A 202 -9.13 8.64 13.80
C GLU A 202 -9.14 10.14 13.57
N TYR A 203 -9.61 10.53 12.39
CA TYR A 203 -9.65 11.91 11.94
C TYR A 203 -10.93 12.20 11.18
N LYS A 204 -11.26 13.48 11.11
CA LYS A 204 -12.25 14.03 10.19
C LYS A 204 -11.56 14.81 9.09
N THR A 205 -12.04 14.65 7.87
CA THR A 205 -11.55 15.40 6.70
C THR A 205 -12.37 16.66 6.42
N ALA A 206 -11.87 17.54 5.56
CA ALA A 206 -12.56 18.75 5.13
C ALA A 206 -13.91 18.43 4.44
N ALA A 207 -13.98 17.31 3.72
CA ALA A 207 -15.23 16.81 3.14
C ALA A 207 -16.16 16.10 4.16
N GLY A 208 -15.79 16.05 5.45
CA GLY A 208 -16.59 15.46 6.52
C GLY A 208 -16.49 13.94 6.63
N ARG A 209 -15.45 13.31 6.04
CA ARG A 209 -15.23 11.86 6.14
C ARG A 209 -14.55 11.50 7.45
N THR A 210 -14.99 10.41 8.08
CA THR A 210 -14.22 9.77 9.15
C THR A 210 -13.20 8.82 8.53
N VAL A 211 -11.94 9.01 8.89
CA VAL A 211 -10.82 8.23 8.36
C VAL A 211 -9.91 7.74 9.47
N ARG A 212 -9.23 6.61 9.26
CA ARG A 212 -8.30 6.01 10.21
C ARG A 212 -6.94 5.80 9.56
N SER A 213 -5.88 6.30 10.21
CA SER A 213 -4.50 6.05 9.79
C SER A 213 -4.03 4.68 10.30
N LEU A 214 -3.39 3.90 9.44
CA LEU A 214 -2.83 2.58 9.79
C LEU A 214 -1.38 2.65 10.28
N LYS A 215 -0.70 3.78 10.12
CA LYS A 215 0.72 3.95 10.48
C LYS A 215 0.93 4.67 11.82
N GLY A 216 -0.06 5.41 12.28
CA GLY A 216 0.04 6.23 13.49
C GLY A 216 -0.50 7.64 13.27
N GLU A 217 0.07 8.59 14.00
CA GLU A 217 -0.40 9.97 13.99
C GLU A 217 -0.19 10.65 12.63
N VAL A 218 -1.15 11.50 12.24
CA VAL A 218 -1.16 12.30 11.01
C VAL A 218 -1.40 13.74 11.44
N GLU A 219 -0.61 14.67 10.89
CA GLU A 219 -0.72 16.08 11.23
C GLU A 219 -2.01 16.69 10.66
N ILE A 220 -2.62 17.61 11.40
CA ILE A 220 -3.73 18.42 10.88
C ILE A 220 -3.23 19.28 9.72
N GLY A 221 -4.00 19.36 8.65
CA GLY A 221 -3.63 20.01 7.40
C GLY A 221 -2.97 19.07 6.39
N THR A 222 -2.71 17.81 6.75
CA THR A 222 -2.13 16.85 5.80
C THR A 222 -3.12 16.51 4.69
N GLU A 223 -2.64 16.54 3.44
CA GLU A 223 -3.40 16.10 2.26
C GLU A 223 -3.37 14.58 2.13
N ILE A 224 -4.53 14.02 1.76
CA ILE A 224 -4.73 12.59 1.53
C ILE A 224 -5.30 12.39 0.13
N PHE A 225 -4.84 11.36 -0.57
CA PHE A 225 -5.39 11.02 -1.87
C PHE A 225 -6.65 10.17 -1.69
N VAL A 226 -7.75 10.63 -2.28
CA VAL A 226 -9.04 9.95 -2.33
C VAL A 226 -9.27 9.51 -3.77
N PRO A 227 -9.10 8.21 -4.09
CA PRO A 227 -9.27 7.70 -5.44
C PRO A 227 -10.70 7.90 -5.93
N ASN A 228 -10.86 8.19 -7.23
CA ASN A 228 -12.16 8.21 -7.87
C ASN A 228 -12.70 6.76 -7.94
N PRO A 229 -13.79 6.39 -7.23
CA PRO A 229 -14.27 5.01 -7.20
C PRO A 229 -14.73 4.52 -8.58
N ASN A 230 -14.98 5.43 -9.52
CA ASN A 230 -15.42 5.15 -10.88
C ASN A 230 -14.31 5.21 -11.92
N TRP A 231 -13.02 5.33 -11.53
CA TRP A 231 -11.93 5.43 -12.50
C TRP A 231 -11.89 4.21 -13.45
N GLN A 232 -12.24 3.01 -12.95
CA GLN A 232 -12.37 1.79 -13.76
C GLN A 232 -13.52 1.85 -14.78
N ASN A 233 -14.51 2.70 -14.53
CA ASN A 233 -15.62 2.91 -15.45
C ASN A 233 -15.25 3.83 -16.62
N ASN A 234 -14.09 4.49 -16.57
CA ASN A 234 -13.59 5.31 -17.65
C ASN A 234 -13.42 4.46 -18.92
N SER A 235 -13.90 4.97 -20.05
CA SER A 235 -13.92 4.25 -21.33
C SER A 235 -12.52 3.89 -21.84
N LYS A 236 -11.49 4.70 -21.52
CA LYS A 236 -10.08 4.43 -21.84
C LYS A 236 -9.59 3.20 -21.07
N VAL A 237 -9.87 3.14 -19.77
CA VAL A 237 -9.50 2.05 -18.86
C VAL A 237 -10.23 0.77 -19.22
N LYS A 238 -11.56 0.82 -19.41
CA LYS A 238 -12.37 -0.34 -19.82
C LYS A 238 -11.83 -0.99 -21.09
N ARG A 239 -11.52 -0.19 -22.11
CA ARG A 239 -11.02 -0.68 -23.39
C ARG A 239 -9.67 -1.38 -23.25
N MET A 240 -8.81 -0.89 -22.36
CA MET A 240 -7.51 -1.49 -22.10
C MET A 240 -7.63 -2.80 -21.29
N LEU A 241 -8.40 -2.79 -20.20
CA LEU A 241 -8.57 -3.97 -19.34
C LEU A 241 -9.29 -5.12 -20.08
N MET A 242 -10.27 -4.82 -20.94
CA MET A 242 -10.95 -5.84 -21.75
C MET A 242 -10.02 -6.53 -22.77
N ARG A 243 -8.92 -5.90 -23.18
CA ARG A 243 -7.97 -6.47 -24.16
C ARG A 243 -6.95 -7.44 -23.53
N ARG A 244 -6.90 -7.53 -22.19
CA ARG A 244 -5.84 -8.24 -21.45
C ARG A 244 -6.39 -9.24 -20.42
N GLN A 245 -7.56 -9.82 -20.68
CA GLN A 245 -8.18 -10.80 -19.76
C GLN A 245 -7.37 -12.09 -19.54
N ASP A 246 -6.28 -12.31 -20.29
CA ASP A 246 -5.44 -13.51 -20.23
C ASP A 246 -4.19 -13.37 -19.34
N ASP A 247 -3.94 -12.22 -18.69
CA ASP A 247 -2.74 -12.02 -17.85
C ASP A 247 -2.99 -12.47 -16.38
N ASP A 248 -2.37 -13.61 -16.01
CA ASP A 248 -2.34 -14.35 -14.73
C ASP A 248 -2.71 -13.60 -13.42
N ASP A 249 -3.84 -14.02 -12.85
CA ASP A 249 -4.30 -14.18 -11.46
C ASP A 249 -3.41 -13.75 -10.26
N GLY A 250 -3.40 -12.45 -9.92
CA GLY A 250 -3.00 -12.01 -8.58
C GLY A 250 -3.61 -10.68 -8.16
N CYS A 251 -3.90 -10.50 -6.86
CA CYS A 251 -4.18 -9.16 -6.33
C CYS A 251 -2.89 -8.44 -6.17
N THR A 252 -2.60 -7.58 -7.13
CA THR A 252 -1.94 -6.30 -6.89
C THR A 252 -1.71 -5.65 -8.23
N GLY A 253 -2.03 -4.34 -8.31
CA GLY A 253 -1.60 -3.37 -9.31
C GLY A 253 -0.87 -3.99 -10.49
N SER A 254 -1.58 -4.78 -11.29
CA SER A 254 -0.93 -5.55 -12.35
C SER A 254 -0.29 -4.55 -13.31
N ARG A 255 0.73 -4.97 -14.07
CA ARG A 255 1.29 -4.12 -15.12
C ARG A 255 0.17 -3.49 -15.96
N ALA A 256 -0.90 -4.25 -16.23
CA ALA A 256 -2.08 -3.77 -16.93
C ALA A 256 -2.85 -2.67 -16.16
N GLN A 257 -3.09 -2.77 -14.85
CA GLN A 257 -3.76 -1.72 -14.07
C GLN A 257 -2.91 -0.44 -13.97
N ILE A 258 -1.60 -0.61 -13.91
CA ILE A 258 -0.60 0.48 -13.96
C ILE A 258 -0.60 1.18 -15.31
N GLU A 259 -0.56 0.43 -16.39
CA GLU A 259 -0.66 1.01 -17.72
C GLU A 259 -2.06 1.65 -17.94
N ALA A 260 -3.13 1.05 -17.43
CA ALA A 260 -4.48 1.59 -17.56
C ALA A 260 -4.67 2.94 -16.84
N ALA A 261 -4.13 3.11 -15.63
CA ALA A 261 -4.19 4.39 -14.92
C ALA A 261 -3.38 5.48 -15.62
N SER A 262 -2.31 5.13 -16.35
CA SER A 262 -1.54 6.12 -17.13
C SER A 262 -2.31 6.73 -18.31
N LEU A 263 -3.49 6.20 -18.63
CA LEU A 263 -4.41 6.77 -19.64
C LEU A 263 -5.27 7.92 -19.10
N LEU A 264 -5.23 8.16 -17.79
CA LEU A 264 -6.09 9.09 -17.09
C LEU A 264 -5.31 10.32 -16.62
N ASP A 265 -5.96 11.48 -16.70
CA ASP A 265 -5.44 12.71 -16.09
C ASP A 265 -5.57 12.65 -14.56
N SER A 266 -4.79 13.44 -13.83
CA SER A 266 -4.80 13.42 -12.36
C SER A 266 -6.19 13.62 -11.74
N SER A 267 -7.04 14.45 -12.36
CA SER A 267 -8.43 14.67 -11.94
C SER A 267 -9.36 13.50 -12.25
N GLU A 268 -9.03 12.63 -13.21
CA GLU A 268 -9.78 11.41 -13.51
C GLU A 268 -9.45 10.29 -12.51
N LEU A 269 -8.26 10.33 -11.89
CA LEU A 269 -7.73 9.33 -10.97
C LEU A 269 -8.28 9.44 -9.55
N GLY A 270 -8.57 10.66 -9.11
CA GLY A 270 -9.01 10.95 -7.75
C GLY A 270 -8.83 12.41 -7.41
N GLU A 271 -9.09 12.72 -6.15
CA GLU A 271 -9.01 14.07 -5.60
C GLU A 271 -8.15 14.05 -4.34
N THR A 272 -7.70 15.22 -3.90
CA THR A 272 -7.12 15.38 -2.56
C THR A 272 -8.19 15.83 -1.57
N ASP A 273 -8.10 15.33 -0.35
CA ASP A 273 -8.87 15.80 0.80
C ASP A 273 -7.88 16.16 1.92
N THR A 274 -8.33 16.93 2.91
CA THR A 274 -7.43 17.45 3.96
C THR A 274 -7.90 16.98 5.32
N ILE A 275 -6.98 16.51 6.16
CA ILE A 275 -7.25 16.23 7.58
C ILE A 275 -7.49 17.56 8.31
N VAL A 276 -8.63 17.73 8.96
CA VAL A 276 -8.99 18.99 9.65
C VAL A 276 -9.16 18.84 11.16
N GLU A 277 -9.41 17.62 11.64
CA GLU A 277 -9.68 17.36 13.06
C GLU A 277 -9.25 15.94 13.42
N ARG A 278 -8.70 15.76 14.61
CA ARG A 278 -8.44 14.46 15.23
C ARG A 278 -9.59 14.13 16.17
N LEU A 279 -10.09 12.90 16.10
CA LEU A 279 -11.23 12.40 16.88
C LEU A 279 -10.78 11.65 18.15
#